data_AF-A0A3S4GTE6-F1
#
_entry.id   AF-A0A3S4GTE6-F1
#
_cell.length_a   1.000
_cell.length_b   1.000
_cell.length_c   1.000
_cell.angle_alpha   90.00
_cell.angle_beta   90.00
_cell.angle_gamma   90.00
#
_symmetry.space_group_name_H-M   'P 1'
#
loop_
_entity.id
_entity.type
_entity.pdbx_description
1 polymer ?
#
loop_
_entity_poly.entity_id
_entity_poly.type
_entity_poly.pdbx_seq_one_letter_code
_entity_poly.pdbx_strand_id
1 'polypeptide(L)'
;MYGDYQREFGQQALRYLFSRQVRPTAVFAASDYLVLGLLDGLRASGLQAPEALSLVGFDDANYADFTQPRISTIRQPARELGPHCGEHHDAPAKRRSGYPCGNPPAG
;
A
#
# COMPACT_ATOMS: atom_id res chain seq x y z
N MET A 1 -1.88 6.24 -8.40
CA MET A 1 -1.28 7.47 -7.86
C MET A 1 -0.08 7.05 -7.04
N TYR A 2 1.03 7.78 -7.10
CA TYR A 2 2.24 7.48 -6.32
C TYR A 2 2.45 8.59 -5.29
N GLY A 3 2.93 8.24 -4.11
CA GLY A 3 3.27 9.17 -3.05
C GLY A 3 3.59 8.45 -1.75
N ASP A 4 3.85 9.24 -0.72
CA ASP A 4 4.37 8.73 0.54
C ASP A 4 3.29 8.07 1.40
N TYR A 5 3.71 7.12 2.24
CA TYR A 5 2.87 6.43 3.23
C TYR A 5 2.58 7.32 4.44
N GLN A 6 2.09 8.53 4.22
CA GLN A 6 1.82 9.56 5.23
C GLN A 6 0.36 9.98 5.22
N ARG A 7 -0.14 10.41 6.39
CA ARG A 7 -1.55 10.78 6.58
C ARG A 7 -1.94 12.00 5.75
N GLU A 8 -1.03 12.96 5.62
CA GLU A 8 -1.20 14.17 4.83
C GLU A 8 -1.37 13.83 3.34
N PHE A 9 -0.63 12.85 2.86
CA PHE A 9 -0.77 12.38 1.48
C PHE A 9 -2.14 11.74 1.25
N GLY A 10 -2.67 10.96 2.19
CA GLY A 10 -4.03 10.42 2.12
C GLY A 10 -5.11 11.51 1.96
N GLN A 11 -4.98 12.62 2.70
CA GLN A 11 -5.90 13.76 2.55
C GLN A 11 -5.79 14.44 1.18
N GLN A 12 -4.56 14.61 0.66
CA GLN A 12 -4.32 15.16 -0.67
C GLN A 12 -4.88 14.25 -1.77
N ALA A 13 -4.68 12.94 -1.62
CA ALA A 13 -5.21 11.94 -2.53
C ALA A 13 -6.74 12.01 -2.58
N LEU A 14 -7.44 12.15 -1.45
CA LEU A 14 -8.89 12.32 -1.45
C LEU A 14 -9.32 13.55 -2.26
N ARG A 15 -8.71 14.71 -2.00
CA ARG A 15 -9.01 15.96 -2.72
C ARG A 15 -8.83 15.78 -4.22
N TYR A 16 -7.75 15.11 -4.63
CA TYR A 16 -7.48 14.79 -6.02
C TYR A 16 -8.55 13.84 -6.62
N LEU A 17 -8.93 12.79 -5.91
CA LEU A 17 -9.93 11.83 -6.39
C LEU A 17 -11.32 12.47 -6.52
N PHE A 18 -11.69 13.36 -5.61
CA PHE A 18 -12.99 14.02 -5.60
C PHE A 18 -13.10 15.17 -6.60
N SER A 19 -11.97 15.70 -7.10
CA SER A 19 -11.93 16.69 -8.18
C SER A 19 -12.07 16.08 -9.59
N ARG A 20 -12.00 14.75 -9.71
CA ARG A 20 -12.17 14.06 -10.99
C ARG A 20 -13.62 14.15 -11.48
N GLN A 21 -13.79 14.27 -12.79
CA GLN A 21 -15.10 14.27 -13.45
C GLN A 21 -15.87 12.97 -13.19
N VAL A 22 -15.18 11.83 -13.23
CA VAL A 22 -15.69 10.54 -12.78
C VAL A 22 -14.99 10.20 -11.47
N ARG A 23 -15.75 10.23 -10.38
CA ARG A 23 -15.25 9.93 -9.05
C ARG A 23 -15.21 8.42 -8.81
N PRO A 24 -14.15 7.90 -8.18
CA PRO A 24 -14.15 6.50 -7.75
C PRO A 24 -15.19 6.29 -6.66
N THR A 25 -15.80 5.10 -6.65
CA THR A 25 -16.73 4.67 -5.59
C THR A 25 -16.02 3.90 -4.48
N ALA A 26 -14.80 3.42 -4.74
CA ALA A 26 -13.99 2.68 -3.79
C ALA A 26 -12.50 2.99 -3.91
N VAL A 27 -11.77 2.91 -2.79
CA VAL A 27 -10.31 3.03 -2.72
C VAL A 27 -9.74 1.87 -1.92
N PHE A 28 -8.65 1.31 -2.43
CA PHE A 28 -7.77 0.40 -1.72
C PHE A 28 -6.50 1.14 -1.32
N ALA A 29 -6.23 1.22 -0.02
CA ALA A 29 -5.11 1.97 0.53
C ALA A 29 -4.07 1.02 1.13
N ALA A 30 -2.83 1.14 0.66
CA ALA A 30 -1.72 0.24 0.99
C ALA A 30 -1.07 0.46 2.37
N SER A 31 -1.68 1.29 3.24
CA SER A 31 -1.19 1.57 4.60
C SER A 31 -2.26 2.28 5.42
N ASP A 32 -2.25 2.02 6.72
CA ASP A 32 -3.16 2.62 7.70
C ASP A 32 -3.05 4.15 7.76
N TYR A 33 -1.86 4.72 7.58
CA TYR A 33 -1.70 6.19 7.56
C TYR A 33 -2.47 6.82 6.40
N LEU A 34 -2.46 6.16 5.24
CA LEU A 34 -3.22 6.62 4.08
C LEU A 34 -4.72 6.52 4.35
N VAL A 35 -5.18 5.42 4.95
CA VAL A 35 -6.59 5.23 5.35
C VAL A 35 -7.02 6.34 6.30
N LEU A 36 -6.23 6.63 7.35
CA LEU A 36 -6.49 7.74 8.27
C LEU A 36 -6.61 9.09 7.57
N GLY A 37 -5.72 9.37 6.62
CA GLY A 37 -5.75 10.61 5.85
C GLY A 37 -6.99 10.73 4.97
N LEU A 38 -7.38 9.64 4.31
CA LEU A 38 -8.61 9.59 3.53
C LEU A 38 -9.85 9.84 4.42
N LEU A 39 -9.90 9.23 5.61
CA LEU A 39 -11.00 9.42 6.56
C LEU A 39 -11.09 10.85 7.08
N ASP A 40 -9.95 11.50 7.36
CA ASP A 40 -9.96 12.91 7.76
C ASP A 40 -10.51 13.82 6.67
N GLY A 41 -10.10 13.58 5.42
CA GLY A 41 -10.57 14.37 4.29
C GLY A 41 -12.08 14.20 4.07
N LEU A 42 -12.60 12.98 4.25
CA LEU A 42 -14.03 12.70 4.16
C LEU A 42 -14.76 13.46 5.27
N ARG A 43 -14.29 13.33 6.52
CA ARG A 43 -14.87 14.03 7.67
C ARG A 43 -14.85 15.55 7.50
N ALA A 44 -13.75 16.12 7.03
CA ALA A 44 -13.62 17.56 6.76
C ALA A 44 -14.58 18.04 5.65
N SER A 45 -15.00 17.14 4.77
CA SER A 45 -15.96 17.41 3.69
C SER A 45 -17.41 17.10 4.10
N GLY A 46 -17.66 16.74 5.36
CA GLY A 46 -18.99 16.31 5.84
C GLY A 46 -19.46 14.98 5.25
N LEU A 47 -18.53 14.18 4.72
CA LEU A 47 -18.78 12.89 4.09
C LEU A 47 -18.30 11.75 5.00
N GLN A 48 -18.85 10.56 4.79
CA GLN A 48 -18.49 9.37 5.54
C GLN A 48 -18.32 8.17 4.61
N ALA A 49 -17.51 7.21 5.06
CA ALA A 49 -17.42 5.90 4.46
C ALA A 49 -18.39 4.94 5.18
N PRO A 50 -18.98 3.96 4.50
CA PRO A 50 -18.80 3.65 3.08
C PRO A 50 -19.65 4.48 2.11
N GLU A 51 -20.54 5.35 2.59
CA GLU A 51 -21.60 5.99 1.78
C GLU A 51 -21.06 6.88 0.66
N ALA A 52 -20.05 7.69 0.95
CA ALA A 52 -19.42 8.58 -0.02
C ALA A 52 -18.25 7.93 -0.76
N LEU A 53 -17.58 6.98 -0.11
CA LEU A 53 -16.43 6.25 -0.65
C LEU A 53 -16.23 4.97 0.15
N SER A 54 -16.31 3.83 -0.51
CA SER A 54 -15.91 2.55 0.09
C SER A 54 -14.39 2.52 0.27
N LEU A 55 -13.92 2.16 1.45
CA LEU A 55 -12.49 2.18 1.76
C LEU A 55 -12.05 0.81 2.29
N VAL A 56 -10.98 0.29 1.70
CA VAL A 56 -10.31 -0.92 2.16
C VAL A 56 -8.87 -0.58 2.51
N GLY A 57 -8.48 -0.86 3.75
CA GLY A 57 -7.10 -0.75 4.22
C GLY A 57 -6.31 -2.04 3.95
N PHE A 58 -5.01 -1.91 3.83
CA PHE A 58 -4.07 -3.01 3.69
C PHE A 58 -2.86 -2.72 4.57
N ASP A 59 -2.97 -3.11 5.83
CA ASP A 59 -1.91 -3.40 6.82
C ASP A 59 -2.63 -3.74 8.15
N ASP A 60 -1.86 -4.00 9.23
CA ASP A 60 -2.27 -4.37 10.58
C ASP A 60 -3.75 -4.12 10.96
N ALA A 61 -4.51 -5.21 11.04
CA ALA A 61 -5.95 -5.16 11.27
C ALA A 61 -6.36 -4.57 12.61
N ASN A 62 -5.43 -4.48 13.58
CA ASN A 62 -5.74 -3.99 14.93
C ASN A 62 -6.22 -2.54 14.94
N TYR A 63 -5.77 -1.69 14.02
CA TYR A 63 -6.13 -0.27 13.99
C TYR A 63 -7.56 -0.02 13.47
N ALA A 64 -8.06 -0.86 12.56
CA ALA A 64 -9.34 -0.70 11.89
C ALA A 64 -10.54 -0.74 12.84
N ASP A 65 -10.39 -1.41 13.98
CA ASP A 65 -11.40 -1.46 15.05
C ASP A 65 -11.53 -0.15 15.83
N PHE A 66 -10.51 0.71 15.78
CA PHE A 66 -10.45 1.97 16.50
C PHE A 66 -10.79 3.19 15.61
N THR A 67 -11.03 2.98 14.31
CA THR A 67 -11.49 4.05 13.43
C THR A 67 -12.98 4.25 13.50
N GLN A 68 -13.41 5.48 13.23
CA GLN A 68 -14.82 5.81 13.01
C GLN A 68 -14.94 6.51 11.66
N PRO A 69 -15.63 5.90 10.67
CA PRO A 69 -16.23 4.55 10.67
C PRO A 69 -15.21 3.40 10.77
N ARG A 70 -15.64 2.19 11.16
CA ARG A 70 -14.79 0.98 11.08
C ARG A 70 -14.51 0.65 9.63
N ILE A 71 -13.26 0.28 9.31
CA ILE A 71 -12.81 0.03 7.93
C ILE A 71 -12.58 -1.45 7.69
N SER A 72 -12.91 -1.91 6.48
CA SER A 72 -12.53 -3.27 6.05
C SER A 72 -11.03 -3.31 5.79
N THR A 73 -10.31 -4.28 6.36
CA THR A 73 -8.86 -4.42 6.19
C THR A 73 -8.47 -5.83 5.75
N ILE A 74 -7.43 -5.94 4.93
CA ILE A 74 -6.77 -7.20 4.63
C ILE A 74 -5.56 -7.34 5.54
N ARG A 75 -5.61 -8.28 6.49
CA ARG A 75 -4.53 -8.53 7.44
C ARG A 75 -3.38 -9.29 6.78
N GLN A 76 -2.19 -8.69 6.74
CA GLN A 76 -0.96 -9.42 6.43
C GLN A 76 -0.27 -9.85 7.74
N PRO A 77 -0.01 -11.16 7.95
CA PRO A 77 0.76 -11.60 9.10
C PRO A 77 2.23 -11.21 8.92
N ALA A 78 2.59 -9.99 9.33
CA ALA A 78 3.95 -9.46 9.25
C ALA A 78 4.98 -10.40 9.94
N ARG A 79 4.56 -11.10 11.00
CA ARG A 79 5.39 -12.09 11.72
C ARG A 79 5.75 -13.32 10.88
N GLU A 80 4.91 -13.69 9.91
CA GLU A 80 5.09 -14.87 9.05
C GLU A 80 5.75 -14.53 7.72
N LEU A 81 5.81 -13.25 7.35
CA LEU A 81 6.50 -12.76 6.14
C LEU A 81 8.01 -12.52 6.37
N GLY A 82 8.45 -12.43 7.63
CA GLY A 82 9.85 -12.26 8.03
C GLY A 82 10.82 -13.45 7.82
N PRO A 83 10.42 -14.74 7.91
CA PRO A 83 11.39 -15.84 7.89
C PRO A 83 12.12 -16.03 6.56
N HIS A 84 11.65 -15.45 5.45
CA HIS A 84 12.30 -15.58 4.14
C HIS A 84 12.99 -14.29 3.66
N CYS A 85 12.81 -13.16 4.36
CA CYS A 85 13.58 -11.94 4.09
C CYS A 85 14.97 -11.95 4.73
N GLY A 86 15.26 -12.91 5.63
CA GLY A 86 16.58 -13.07 6.26
C GLY A 86 17.56 -13.96 5.49
N GLU A 87 17.10 -14.80 4.54
CA GLU A 87 17.96 -15.85 3.96
C GLU A 87 18.77 -15.38 2.74
N HIS A 88 18.50 -14.19 2.20
CA HIS A 88 19.21 -13.67 1.02
C HIS A 88 20.26 -12.59 1.29
N HIS A 89 20.60 -12.30 2.55
CA HIS A 89 21.66 -11.32 2.87
C HIS A 89 23.03 -11.93 3.26
N ASP A 90 23.14 -13.26 3.44
CA ASP A 90 24.39 -13.88 3.93
C ASP A 90 24.75 -15.21 3.25
N ALA A 91 24.57 -15.31 1.93
CA ALA A 91 25.18 -16.40 1.17
C ALA A 91 26.62 -16.00 0.78
N PRO A 92 27.69 -16.62 1.34
CA PRO A 92 29.03 -16.40 0.81
C PRO A 92 29.04 -16.86 -0.65
N ALA A 93 29.53 -15.99 -1.54
CA ALA A 93 29.62 -16.20 -2.97
C ALA A 93 30.36 -17.49 -3.32
N LYS A 94 29.67 -18.63 -3.35
CA LYS A 94 30.17 -19.85 -3.99
C LYS A 94 30.00 -19.67 -5.48
N ARG A 95 31.09 -19.24 -6.11
CA ARG A 95 31.36 -19.29 -7.55
C ARG A 95 31.01 -20.70 -8.05
N ARG A 96 29.83 -20.88 -8.65
CA ARG A 96 29.53 -22.08 -9.43
C ARG A 96 29.91 -21.80 -10.87
N SER A 97 31.04 -22.38 -11.24
CA SER A 97 31.51 -22.59 -12.61
C SER A 97 30.45 -23.34 -13.42
N GLY A 98 30.10 -22.86 -14.61
CA GLY A 98 29.29 -23.62 -15.57
C GLY A 98 28.67 -22.79 -16.70
N TYR A 99 29.37 -22.76 -17.84
CA TYR A 99 29.01 -22.29 -19.20
C TYR A 99 29.42 -20.87 -19.65
N PRO A 100 30.20 -20.76 -20.76
CA PRO A 100 30.64 -19.49 -21.31
C PRO A 100 29.60 -18.93 -22.28
N CYS A 101 29.19 -17.67 -22.07
CA CYS A 101 28.59 -16.88 -23.15
C CYS A 101 29.70 -16.52 -24.13
N GLY A 102 29.81 -17.26 -25.24
CA GLY A 102 30.61 -16.85 -26.39
C GLY A 102 30.03 -15.58 -26.99
N ASN A 103 30.88 -14.57 -27.21
CA ASN A 103 30.51 -13.42 -28.02
C ASN A 103 30.35 -13.86 -29.49
N PRO A 104 29.38 -13.29 -30.24
CA PRO A 104 29.32 -13.51 -31.68
C PRO A 104 30.53 -12.83 -32.36
N PRO A 105 31.08 -13.42 -33.43
CA PRO A 105 32.15 -12.77 -34.20
C PRO A 105 31.58 -11.57 -34.97
N ALA A 106 32.24 -10.43 -34.84
CA ALA A 106 32.06 -9.29 -35.74
C ALA A 106 33.34 -9.12 -36.55
N GLY A 107 33.24 -9.38 -37.86
CA GLY A 107 34.24 -8.97 -38.87
C GLY A 107 35.45 -9.89 -39.01
#